data_AF-A0A7V4XFZ5-F1
#
_entry.id   AF-A0A7V4XFZ5-F1
#
_cell.length_a   1.000
_cell.length_b   1.000
_cell.length_c   1.000
_cell.angle_alpha   90.00
_cell.angle_beta   90.00
_cell.angle_gamma   90.00
#
_symmetry.space_group_name_H-M   'P 1'
#
loop_
_entity.id
_entity.type
_entity.pdbx_description
1 polymer ?
#
loop_
_entity_poly.entity_id
_entity_poly.type
_entity_poly.pdbx_seq_one_letter_code
_entity_poly.pdbx_strand_id
1 'polypeptide(L)' 'MSIVIRAHYDGNVIVPDEPVGEELELAVVSSEHKKKDKARHRAALKRIGSRVVPADIPLEALDRENLYGDRL' A
#
# COMPACT_ATOMS: atom_id res chain seq x y z
N MET A 1 25.05 -16.07 -10.89
CA MET A 1 24.92 -15.97 -9.42
C MET A 1 24.14 -14.70 -9.17
N SER A 2 22.99 -14.76 -8.47
CA SER A 2 22.17 -13.57 -8.19
C SER A 2 22.10 -13.35 -6.69
N ILE A 3 22.10 -12.08 -6.29
CA ILE A 3 21.98 -11.64 -4.90
C ILE A 3 20.61 -10.99 -4.73
N VAL A 4 19.95 -11.26 -3.61
CA VAL A 4 18.64 -10.68 -3.27
C VAL A 4 18.85 -9.70 -2.12
N ILE A 5 18.50 -8.44 -2.34
CA ILE A 5 18.58 -7.38 -1.33
C ILE A 5 17.16 -7.06 -0.87
N ARG A 6 16.94 -6.99 0.44
CA ARG A 6 15.68 -6.53 1.01
C ARG A 6 15.71 -5.02 1.17
N ALA A 7 14.63 -4.37 0.77
CA ALA A 7 14.50 -2.93 0.82
C ALA A 7 13.01 -2.57 0.99
N HIS A 8 12.75 -1.40 1.58
CA HIS A 8 11.43 -0.82 1.70
C HIS A 8 11.33 0.50 0.93
N TYR A 9 10.10 0.96 0.67
CA TYR A 9 9.81 2.19 -0.08
C TYR A 9 9.12 3.22 0.78
N ASP A 10 9.77 4.36 1.00
CA ASP A 10 9.28 5.45 1.87
C ASP A 10 8.39 6.46 1.15
N GLY A 11 7.90 6.13 -0.05
CA GLY A 11 7.05 7.02 -0.84
C GLY A 11 7.80 7.86 -1.88
N ASN A 12 9.13 7.94 -1.77
CA ASN A 12 10.00 8.58 -2.77
C ASN A 12 11.33 7.83 -3.01
N VAL A 13 11.85 7.14 -1.99
CA VAL A 13 13.16 6.48 -2.03
C VAL A 13 13.02 5.01 -1.64
N ILE A 14 13.81 4.15 -2.30
CA ILE A 14 13.98 2.73 -1.92
C ILE A 14 15.17 2.65 -0.98
N VAL A 15 14.94 2.18 0.24
CA VAL A 15 15.94 2.10 1.31
C VAL A 15 16.26 0.64 1.58
N PRO A 16 17.51 0.19 1.38
CA PRO A 16 17.94 -1.15 1.78
C PRO A 16 17.81 -1.38 3.28
N ASP A 17 17.36 -2.56 3.68
CA ASP A 17 17.28 -2.93 5.11
C ASP A 17 18.67 -3.22 5.70
N GLU A 18 19.61 -3.60 4.84
CA GLU A 18 21.02 -3.82 5.17
C GLU A 18 21.91 -2.87 4.36
N PRO A 19 23.00 -2.33 4.94
CA PRO A 19 23.87 -1.40 4.25
C PRO A 19 24.53 -2.06 3.05
N VAL A 20 24.36 -1.44 1.88
CA VAL A 20 25.00 -1.85 0.64
C VAL A 20 26.18 -0.91 0.37
N GLY A 21 27.37 -1.48 0.18
CA GLY A 21 28.61 -0.70 0.00
C GLY A 21 28.86 -0.18 -1.41
N GLU A 22 28.01 -0.51 -2.37
CA GLU A 22 28.16 -0.18 -3.79
C GLU A 22 26.89 0.48 -4.34
N GLU A 23 27.06 1.32 -5.36
CA GLU A 23 25.95 1.97 -6.06
C GLU A 23 25.21 0.95 -6.93
N LEU A 24 23.88 0.87 -6.78
CA LEU A 24 23.04 -0.11 -7.46
C LEU A 24 22.10 0.57 -8.46
N GLU A 25 22.09 0.10 -9.70
CA GLU A 25 21.08 0.48 -10.67
C GLU A 25 19.84 -0.41 -10.53
N LEU A 26 18.70 0.21 -10.20
CA LEU A 26 17.41 -0.47 -10.12
C LEU A 26 16.75 -0.52 -11.51
N ALA A 27 16.77 -1.69 -12.13
CA ALA A 27 15.91 -1.97 -13.27
C ALA A 27 14.53 -2.43 -12.78
N VAL A 28 13.48 -1.65 -13.07
CA VAL A 28 12.10 -2.11 -12.88
C VAL A 28 11.80 -3.18 -13.92
N VAL A 29 12.12 -4.43 -13.59
CA VAL A 29 11.63 -5.57 -14.34
C VAL A 29 10.18 -5.70 -13.96
N SER A 30 9.27 -5.18 -14.80
CA SER A 30 7.85 -5.45 -14.64
C SER A 30 7.68 -6.96 -14.77
N SER A 31 7.64 -7.69 -13.66
CA SER A 31 7.00 -8.99 -13.71
C SER A 31 5.57 -8.68 -14.09
N GLU A 32 5.10 -9.25 -15.19
CA GLU A 32 3.68 -9.25 -15.53
C GLU A 32 2.95 -9.83 -14.32
N HIS A 33 2.57 -8.97 -13.38
CA HIS A 33 1.83 -9.35 -12.22
C HIS A 33 0.53 -9.88 -12.78
N LYS A 34 0.42 -11.22 -12.79
CA LYS A 34 -0.71 -12.04 -13.21
C LYS A 34 -1.91 -11.15 -13.39
N LYS A 35 -2.33 -10.87 -14.63
CA LYS A 35 -3.54 -10.09 -14.97
C LYS A 35 -4.54 -10.32 -13.86
N LYS A 36 -4.63 -9.36 -12.90
CA LYS A 36 -5.44 -9.56 -11.70
C LYS A 36 -6.81 -9.87 -12.26
N ASP A 37 -7.30 -11.08 -12.02
CA ASP A 37 -8.56 -11.53 -12.58
C ASP A 37 -9.61 -10.52 -12.13
N LYS A 38 -9.97 -9.61 -13.06
CA LYS A 38 -10.79 -8.44 -12.77
C LYS A 38 -12.15 -8.89 -12.26
N ALA A 39 -12.57 -10.12 -12.58
CA ALA A 39 -13.78 -10.72 -12.05
C ALA A 39 -13.61 -11.09 -10.57
N ARG A 40 -12.52 -11.77 -10.18
CA ARG A 40 -12.22 -12.07 -8.77
C ARG A 40 -12.05 -10.81 -7.92
N HIS A 41 -11.36 -9.80 -8.42
CA HIS A 41 -11.19 -8.53 -7.70
C HIS A 41 -12.53 -7.81 -7.50
N ARG A 42 -13.37 -7.74 -8.54
CA ARG A 42 -14.73 -7.17 -8.43
C ARG A 42 -15.63 -7.96 -7.49
N ALA A 43 -15.56 -9.30 -7.51
CA ALA A 43 -16.33 -10.14 -6.59
C ALA A 43 -15.91 -9.94 -5.13
N ALA A 44 -14.60 -9.78 -4.87
CA ALA A 44 -14.09 -9.46 -3.54
C ALA A 44 -14.57 -8.08 -3.06
N LEU A 45 -14.51 -7.05 -3.92
CA LEU A 45 -15.04 -5.73 -3.62
C LEU A 45 -16.55 -5.73 -3.37
N LYS A 46 -17.31 -6.52 -4.13
CA LYS A 46 -18.77 -6.67 -3.92
C LYS A 46 -19.09 -7.31 -2.55
N ARG A 47 -18.27 -8.27 -2.08
CA ARG A 47 -18.39 -8.85 -0.73
C ARG A 47 -18.06 -7.85 0.38
N ILE A 48 -17.14 -6.92 0.12
CA ILE A 48 -16.78 -5.86 1.08
C ILE A 48 -17.87 -4.79 1.11
N GLY A 49 -18.37 -4.36 -0.05
CA GLY A 49 -19.46 -3.37 -0.16
C GLY A 49 -20.80 -3.84 0.41
N SER A 50 -21.02 -5.15 0.56
CA SER A 50 -22.19 -5.69 1.28
C SER A 50 -22.09 -5.61 2.81
N ARG A 51 -20.93 -5.25 3.36
CA ARG A 51 -20.82 -4.77 4.75
C ARG A 51 -20.99 -3.26 4.71
N VAL A 52 -22.25 -2.83 4.69
CA VAL A 52 -22.65 -1.43 4.71
C VAL A 52 -22.04 -0.77 5.95
N VAL A 53 -21.04 0.09 5.74
CA VAL A 53 -20.74 1.17 6.67
C VAL A 53 -21.84 2.21 6.43
N PRO A 54 -22.49 2.76 7.48
CA PRO A 54 -23.47 3.82 7.29
C PRO A 54 -22.84 4.95 6.48
N ALA A 55 -23.50 5.34 5.40
CA ALA A 55 -23.03 6.36 4.45
C ALA A 55 -23.02 7.77 5.05
N ASP A 56 -23.59 7.94 6.26
CA ASP A 56 -23.62 9.18 7.01
C ASP A 56 -22.43 9.30 7.95
N ILE A 57 -21.21 9.19 7.39
CA ILE A 57 -20.04 9.68 8.11
C ILE A 57 -20.03 11.20 7.89
N PRO A 58 -20.29 12.02 8.91
CA PRO A 58 -20.19 13.47 8.78
C PRO A 58 -18.79 13.82 8.29
N LEU A 59 -18.69 14.78 7.35
CA LEU A 59 -17.40 15.14 6.73
C LEU A 59 -16.38 15.56 7.78
N GLU A 60 -16.85 16.16 8.87
CA GLU A 60 -16.09 16.55 10.03
C GLU A 60 -15.39 15.34 10.70
N ALA A 61 -15.95 14.13 10.63
CA ALA A 61 -15.32 12.91 11.17
C ALA A 61 -14.19 12.37 10.28
N LEU A 62 -14.04 12.86 9.05
CA LEU A 62 -12.93 12.53 8.16
C LEU A 62 -11.73 13.46 8.36
N ASP A 63 -11.90 14.56 9.10
CA ASP A 63 -10.83 15.52 9.32
C ASP A 63 -9.76 14.95 10.25
N ARG A 64 -8.49 15.13 9.86
CA ARG A 64 -7.32 14.58 10.56
C ARG A 64 -7.22 15.03 12.01
N GLU A 65 -7.78 16.18 12.33
CA GLU A 65 -7.76 16.78 13.67
C GLU A 65 -8.62 15.99 14.67
N ASN A 66 -9.70 15.34 14.19
CA ASN A 66 -10.59 14.53 15.03
C ASN A 66 -10.09 13.09 15.25
N LEU A 67 -9.07 12.66 14.50
CA LEU A 67 -8.51 11.31 14.61
C LEU A 67 -7.68 11.11 15.90
N TYR A 68 -7.22 12.20 16.53
CA TYR A 68 -6.35 12.19 17.72
C TYR A 68 -6.94 12.97 18.89
N GLY A 69 -8.27 13.17 18.92
CA GLY A 69 -8.95 14.14 19.78
C GLY A 69 -8.83 13.98 21.30
N ASP A 70 -8.44 12.83 21.84
CA ASP A 70 -8.33 12.65 23.30
C ASP A 70 -7.03 11.94 23.70
N ARG A 71 -5.97 12.72 23.89
CA ARG A 71 -4.86 12.40 24.82
C ARG A 71 -4.38 13.69 25.48
N LEU A 72 -5.15 14.19 26.44
CA LEU A 72 -4.67 15.07 27.50
C LEU A 72 -5.10 14.48 28.85
#